data_AF-A0A151JWP9-F1
#
_entry.id   AF-A0A151JWP9-F1
#
_cell.length_a   1.000
_cell.length_b   1.000
_cell.length_c   1.000
_cell.angle_alpha   90.00
_cell.angle_beta   90.00
_cell.angle_gamma   90.00
#
_symmetry.space_group_name_H-M   'P 1'
#
loop_
_entity.id
_entity.type
_entity.pdbx_description
1 polymer ?
#
loop_
_entity_poly.entity_id
_entity_poly.type
_entity_poly.pdbx_seq_one_letter_code
_entity_poly.pdbx_strand_id
1 'polypeptide(L)'
;SYDLTPLDFFLWGYLKSQVYVNKPTTTRALKEEIQRCINEIQPHLCKMVMENFDKRVRMCMQTVEAICPMCYSTNNPILCTL
;
A
#
# COMPACT_ATOMS: atom_id res chain seq x y z
N SER A 1 11.60 8.61 6.20
CA SER A 1 10.21 8.14 6.24
C SER A 1 9.67 8.20 4.81
N TYR A 2 9.95 7.18 3.99
CA TYR A 2 9.53 7.12 2.58
C TYR A 2 8.83 5.78 2.21
N ASP A 3 8.71 4.84 3.16
CA ASP A 3 8.18 3.50 2.89
C ASP A 3 6.77 3.27 3.45
N LEU A 4 6.14 4.31 4.01
CA LEU A 4 4.89 4.17 4.75
C LEU A 4 3.64 4.61 3.98
N THR A 5 3.78 5.17 2.77
CA THR A 5 2.57 5.45 1.99
C THR A 5 2.11 4.19 1.24
N PRO A 6 0.80 3.91 1.20
CA PRO A 6 0.27 2.77 0.46
C PRO A 6 0.62 2.82 -1.02
N LEU A 7 0.76 4.04 -1.53
CA LEU A 7 1.10 4.31 -2.91
C LEU A 7 2.57 3.96 -3.20
N ASP A 8 3.52 4.25 -2.30
CA ASP A 8 4.93 3.91 -2.51
C ASP A 8 5.13 2.38 -2.58
N PHE A 9 4.48 1.63 -1.67
CA PHE A 9 4.53 0.16 -1.68
C PHE A 9 3.92 -0.42 -2.95
N PHE A 10 2.73 0.07 -3.34
CA PHE A 10 2.06 -0.36 -4.55
C PHE A 10 2.86 -0.01 -5.81
N LEU A 11 3.29 1.24 -5.93
CA LEU A 11 3.97 1.77 -7.11
C LEU A 11 5.26 1.02 -7.37
N TRP A 12 6.05 0.75 -6.33
CA TRP A 12 7.30 -0.01 -6.49
C TRP A 12 7.06 -1.44 -6.96
N GLY A 13 6.06 -2.14 -6.40
CA GLY A 13 5.67 -3.48 -6.86
C GLY A 13 5.16 -3.48 -8.31
N TYR A 14 4.28 -2.52 -8.62
CA TYR A 14 3.68 -2.35 -9.94
C TYR A 14 4.74 -2.05 -11.00
N LEU A 15 5.61 -1.05 -10.78
CA LEU A 15 6.66 -0.68 -11.72
C LEU A 15 7.61 -1.84 -11.99
N LYS A 16 8.04 -2.58 -10.97
CA LYS A 16 8.85 -3.79 -11.19
C LYS A 16 8.12 -4.81 -12.05
N SER A 17 6.83 -5.05 -11.81
CA SER A 17 6.07 -6.02 -12.61
C SER A 17 5.94 -5.62 -14.08
N GLN A 18 5.87 -4.32 -14.39
CA GLN A 18 5.67 -3.81 -15.76
C GLN A 18 7.00 -3.59 -16.50
N VAL A 19 7.98 -2.96 -15.85
CA VAL A 19 9.26 -2.60 -16.46
C VAL A 19 10.08 -3.84 -16.86
N TYR A 20 10.01 -4.92 -16.06
CA TYR A 20 10.78 -6.14 -16.34
C TYR A 20 10.12 -7.07 -17.36
N VAL A 21 8.89 -6.80 -17.83
CA VAL A 21 8.25 -7.58 -18.91
C VAL A 21 9.10 -7.55 -20.18
N ASN A 22 9.59 -6.37 -20.54
CA ASN A 22 10.37 -6.15 -21.75
C ASN A 22 11.87 -6.49 -21.58
N LYS A 23 12.29 -6.96 -20.40
CA LYS A 23 13.67 -7.34 -20.06
C LYS A 23 14.72 -6.33 -20.56
N PRO A 24 14.63 -5.04 -20.16
CA PRO A 24 15.56 -4.03 -20.61
C PRO A 24 17.01 -4.43 -20.25
N THR A 25 17.89 -4.45 -21.25
CA THR A 25 19.29 -4.86 -21.09
C THR A 25 20.25 -3.69 -20.89
N THR A 26 19.75 -2.46 -20.96
CA THR A 26 20.54 -1.24 -20.78
C THR A 26 19.86 -0.28 -19.81
N THR A 27 20.66 0.52 -19.11
CA THR A 27 20.14 1.55 -18.19
C THR A 27 19.25 2.58 -18.91
N ARG A 28 19.51 2.86 -20.20
CA ARG A 28 18.66 3.75 -21.00
C ARG A 28 17.28 3.15 -21.23
N ALA A 29 17.21 1.91 -21.72
CA ALA A 29 15.94 1.22 -21.93
C ALA A 29 15.16 1.08 -20.61
N LEU A 30 15.85 0.82 -19.50
CA LEU A 30 15.23 0.77 -18.18
C LEU A 30 14.57 2.10 -17.80
N LYS A 31 15.25 3.23 -18.01
CA LYS A 31 14.71 4.57 -17.73
C LYS A 31 13.50 4.89 -18.62
N GLU A 32 13.56 4.55 -19.90
CA GLU A 32 12.47 4.75 -20.86
C GLU A 32 11.23 3.93 -20.46
N GLU A 33 11.41 2.66 -20.07
CA GLU A 33 10.32 1.82 -19.60
C GLU A 33 9.71 2.32 -18.29
N ILE A 34 10.52 2.78 -17.33
CA ILE A 34 10.01 3.39 -16.10
C ILE A 34 9.15 4.61 -16.43
N GLN A 35 9.64 5.51 -17.30
CA GLN A 35 8.89 6.71 -17.68
C GLN A 35 7.58 6.36 -18.39
N ARG A 36 7.62 5.39 -19.31
CA ARG A 36 6.43 4.88 -20.00
C ARG A 36 5.42 4.33 -19.00
N CYS A 37 5.85 3.44 -18.11
CA CYS A 37 4.99 2.83 -17.10
C CYS A 37 4.36 3.88 -16.18
N ILE A 38 5.11 4.89 -15.75
CA ILE A 38 4.59 5.98 -14.92
C ILE A 38 3.54 6.79 -15.69
N ASN A 39 3.80 7.14 -16.95
CA ASN A 39 2.86 7.91 -17.77
C ASN A 39 1.56 7.14 -18.07
N GLU A 40 1.58 5.81 -18.04
CA GLU A 40 0.42 4.95 -18.23
C GLU A 40 -0.42 4.77 -16.95
N ILE A 41 0.07 5.20 -15.77
CA ILE A 41 -0.68 5.10 -14.52
C ILE A 41 -1.85 6.08 -14.56
N GLN A 42 -3.06 5.52 -14.63
CA GLN A 42 -4.28 6.31 -14.59
C GLN A 42 -4.59 6.80 -13.17
N PRO A 43 -5.13 8.01 -12.99
CA PRO A 43 -5.55 8.53 -11.68
C PRO A 43 -6.54 7.61 -10.94
N HIS A 44 -7.38 6.90 -11.68
CA HIS A 44 -8.32 5.92 -11.11
C HIS A 44 -7.61 4.77 -10.37
N LEU A 45 -6.45 4.32 -10.87
CA LEU A 45 -5.65 3.28 -10.21
C LEU A 45 -5.15 3.77 -8.85
N CYS A 46 -4.65 4.99 -8.77
CA CYS A 46 -4.23 5.60 -7.51
C CYS A 46 -5.39 5.69 -6.51
N LYS A 47 -6.59 6.06 -6.97
CA LYS A 47 -7.80 6.10 -6.13
C LYS A 47 -8.12 4.72 -5.55
N MET A 48 -8.13 3.68 -6.38
CA MET A 48 -8.39 2.30 -5.94
C MET A 48 -7.35 1.81 -4.93
N VAL A 49 -6.07 2.16 -5.09
CA VAL A 49 -5.02 1.79 -4.13
C VAL A 49 -5.32 2.40 -2.76
N MET A 50 -5.68 3.69 -2.72
CA MET A 50 -6.03 4.37 -1.48
C MET A 50 -7.29 3.80 -0.83
N GLU A 51 -8.35 3.54 -1.61
CA GLU A 51 -9.59 2.92 -1.12
C GLU A 51 -9.35 1.51 -0.56
N ASN A 52 -8.52 0.70 -1.23
CA ASN A 52 -8.16 -0.64 -0.75
C ASN A 52 -7.32 -0.60 0.53
N PHE A 53 -6.39 0.36 0.62
CA PHE A 53 -5.60 0.54 1.84
C PHE A 53 -6.48 0.92 3.02
N ASP A 54 -7.33 1.93 2.83
CA ASP A 54 -8.28 2.40 3.83
C ASP A 54 -9.25 1.29 4.29
N LYS A 55 -9.73 0.45 3.36
CA LYS A 55 -10.50 -0.76 3.68
C LYS A 55 -9.71 -1.73 4.57
N ARG A 56 -8.43 -1.99 4.27
CA ARG A 56 -7.57 -2.88 5.07
C ARG A 56 -7.32 -2.33 6.46
N VAL A 57 -7.06 -1.03 6.58
CA VAL A 57 -6.90 -0.37 7.88
C VAL A 57 -8.16 -0.53 8.72
N ARG A 58 -9.35 -0.25 8.17
CA ARG A 58 -10.63 -0.46 8.87
C ARG A 58 -10.83 -1.92 9.32
N MET A 59 -10.54 -2.89 8.46
CA MET A 59 -10.66 -4.31 8.83
C MET A 59 -9.72 -4.67 9.97
N CYS A 60 -8.48 -4.18 9.96
CA CYS A 60 -7.54 -4.39 11.07
C CYS A 60 -8.07 -3.76 12.37
N MET A 61 -8.60 -2.54 12.33
CA MET A 61 -9.17 -1.89 13.51
C MET A 61 -10.36 -2.66 14.08
N GLN A 62 -11.30 -3.08 13.22
CA GLN A 62 -12.46 -3.90 13.63
C GLN A 62 -12.03 -5.26 14.20
N THR A 63 -10.97 -5.86 13.66
CA THR A 63 -10.42 -7.11 14.17
C THR A 63 -9.82 -6.92 15.56
N VAL A 64 -9.10 -5.82 15.79
CA VAL A 64 -8.57 -5.46 17.12
C VAL A 64 -9.71 -5.20 18.11
N GLU A 65 -10.77 -4.50 17.70
CA GLU A 65 -11.99 -4.31 18.51
C GLU A 65 -12.68 -5.64 18.84
N ALA A 66 -12.74 -6.59 17.90
CA ALA A 66 -13.34 -7.91 18.11
C ALA A 66 -12.49 -8.82 19.02
N ILE A 67 -11.17 -8.68 19.00
CA ILE A 67 -10.25 -9.47 19.83
C ILE A 67 -10.19 -8.93 21.28
N CYS A 68 -10.41 -7.63 21.50
CA CYS A 68 -10.50 -7.04 22.83
C CYS A 68 -11.44 -5.81 22.83
N PRO A 69 -12.76 -6.03 23.03
CA PRO A 69 -13.75 -4.94 23.05
C PRO A 69 -13.51 -3.92 24.18
N MET A 70 -12.92 -4.38 25.29
CA MET A 70 -12.72 -3.60 26.51
C MET A 70 -11.61 -2.54 26.41
N CYS A 71 -10.57 -2.78 25.60
CA CYS A 71 -9.41 -1.88 25.53
C CYS A 71 -9.61 -0.71 24.55
N TYR A 72 -10.46 -0.85 23.52
CA TYR A 72 -10.78 0.25 22.61
C TYR A 72 -11.69 1.31 23.24
N SER A 73 -12.71 0.90 24.02
CA SER A 73 -13.69 1.84 24.59
C SER A 73 -13.14 2.75 25.70
N THR A 74 -12.00 2.41 26.29
CA THR A 74 -11.48 3.12 27.47
C THR A 74 -10.11 3.77 27.26
N ASN A 75 -9.43 3.49 26.14
CA ASN A 75 -8.04 3.95 25.90
C ASN A 75 -7.10 3.64 27.08
N ASN A 76 -7.40 2.56 27.84
CA ASN A 76 -6.70 2.20 29.07
C ASN A 76 -6.04 0.81 28.94
N PRO A 77 -4.70 0.72 28.90
CA PRO A 77 -3.99 -0.52 28.65
C PRO A 77 -4.06 -1.54 29.81
N ILE A 78 -4.55 -1.15 31.00
CA ILE A 78 -4.59 -2.05 32.17
C ILE A 78 -5.67 -3.14 32.04
N LEU A 79 -6.71 -2.91 31.24
CA LEU A 79 -7.83 -3.87 31.05
C LEU A 79 -7.49 -5.06 30.14
N CYS A 80 -6.30 -5.13 29.53
CA CYS A 80 -5.88 -6.24 28.68
C CYS A 80 -5.39 -7.50 29.45
N THR A 81 -5.35 -7.49 30.78
CA THR A 81 -4.68 -8.54 31.58
C THR A 81 -5.59 -9.28 32.57
N LEU A 82 -6.92 -9.15 32.45
CA LEU A 82 -7.89 -9.92 33.24
C LEU A 82 -8.89 -10.64 32.32
#